data_AF-A0A257GX30-F1
#
_entry.id   AF-A0A257GX30-F1
#
_cell.length_a   1.000
_cell.length_b   1.000
_cell.length_c   1.000
_cell.angle_alpha   90.00
_cell.angle_beta   90.00
_cell.angle_gamma   90.00
#
_symmetry.space_group_name_H-M   'P 1'
#
loop_
_entity.id
_entity.type
_entity.pdbx_description
1 polymer ?
#
loop_
_entity_poly.entity_id
_entity_poly.type
_entity_poly.pdbx_seq_one_letter_code
_entity_poly.pdbx_strand_id
1 'polypeptide(L)' 'MAMDVVDYEIFGSEMQYVEVELDPGEAAVGEAGVMMYMQDGIQMDTIFGDGSAQQGGFFGKLMGAGKRLIT' A
#
# COMPACT_ATOMS: atom_id res chain seq x y z
N MET A 1 10.06 14.59 -4.26
CA MET A 1 8.78 15.27 -4.52
C MET A 1 7.88 14.87 -3.38
N ALA A 2 7.30 15.82 -2.64
CA ALA A 2 6.30 15.46 -1.65
C ALA A 2 5.08 14.93 -2.44
N MET A 3 4.53 13.78 -2.03
CA MET A 3 3.22 13.34 -2.53
C MET A 3 2.21 14.45 -2.25
N ASP A 4 1.39 14.76 -3.24
CA ASP A 4 0.23 15.63 -3.01
C ASP A 4 -0.76 14.91 -2.09
N VAL A 5 -1.76 15.64 -1.60
CA VAL A 5 -2.86 15.03 -0.86
C VAL A 5 -3.70 14.24 -1.86
N VAL A 6 -3.72 12.93 -1.69
CA VAL A 6 -4.54 12.03 -2.50
C VAL A 6 -6.02 12.39 -2.36
N ASP A 7 -6.69 12.53 -3.51
CA ASP A 7 -8.11 12.86 -3.58
C ASP A 7 -8.99 11.61 -3.36
N TYR A 8 -10.12 11.79 -2.68
CA TYR A 8 -11.06 10.71 -2.38
C TYR A 8 -12.50 11.18 -2.22
N GLU A 9 -13.45 10.26 -2.47
CA GLU A 9 -14.88 10.47 -2.21
C GLU A 9 -15.48 9.25 -1.50
N ILE A 10 -16.41 9.49 -0.56
CA ILE A 10 -17.13 8.43 0.16
C ILE A 10 -18.50 8.25 -0.49
N PHE A 11 -18.74 7.04 -0.98
CA PHE A 11 -20.00 6.66 -1.63
C PHE A 11 -20.83 5.73 -0.75
N GLY A 12 -22.14 5.71 -0.99
CA GLY A 12 -23.09 4.83 -0.33
C GLY A 12 -23.67 5.40 0.97
N SER A 13 -24.87 4.95 1.32
CA SER A 13 -25.56 5.31 2.57
C SER A 13 -25.52 4.18 3.59
N GLU A 14 -25.82 2.95 3.16
CA GLU A 14 -25.82 1.75 4.02
C GLU A 14 -24.50 0.97 3.90
N MET A 15 -24.10 0.64 2.68
CA MET A 15 -22.80 0.03 2.40
C MET A 15 -21.87 1.08 1.85
N GLN A 16 -21.04 1.63 2.74
CA GLN A 16 -20.11 2.70 2.39
C GLN A 16 -18.81 2.15 1.83
N TYR A 17 -18.25 2.85 0.85
CA TYR A 17 -16.91 2.61 0.34
C TYR A 17 -16.23 3.93 0.00
N VAL A 18 -14.90 3.91 -0.06
CA VAL A 18 -14.08 5.07 -0.44
C VAL A 18 -13.56 4.82 -1.85
N GLU A 19 -13.82 5.75 -2.76
CA GLU A 19 -13.11 5.82 -4.04
C GLU A 19 -11.91 6.74 -3.87
N VAL A 20 -10.76 6.32 -4.41
CA VAL A 20 -9.49 7.03 -4.32
C VAL A 20 -9.04 7.34 -5.74
N GLU A 21 -8.80 8.61 -6.04
CA GLU A 21 -8.24 9.07 -7.31
C GLU A 21 -6.70 9.11 -7.18
N LEU A 22 -5.99 8.62 -8.20
CA LEU A 22 -4.53 8.56 -8.20
C LEU A 22 -3.99 9.28 -9.41
N ASP A 23 -3.19 10.31 -9.15
CA ASP A 23 -2.38 10.93 -10.19
C ASP A 23 -1.23 10.01 -10.64
N PRO A 24 -0.65 10.22 -11.83
CA PRO A 24 0.49 9.44 -12.28
C PRO A 24 1.66 9.44 -11.28
N GLY A 25 1.94 8.27 -10.72
CA GLY A 25 3.01 8.07 -9.74
C GLY A 25 2.55 8.08 -8.28
N GLU A 26 1.27 8.32 -8.03
CA GLU A 26 0.66 8.17 -6.71
C GLU A 26 0.28 6.72 -6.42
N ALA A 27 0.12 6.41 -5.12
CA ALA A 27 -0.30 5.08 -4.67
C ALA A 27 -1.09 5.17 -3.37
N ALA A 28 -2.07 4.27 -3.24
CA ALA A 28 -2.77 4.01 -2.00
C ALA A 28 -2.39 2.62 -1.47
N VAL A 29 -2.25 2.49 -0.14
CA VAL A 29 -1.95 1.23 0.54
C VAL A 29 -3.15 0.85 1.39
N GLY A 30 -3.62 -0.38 1.23
CA GLY A 30 -4.73 -0.94 2.00
C GLY A 30 -4.47 -2.38 2.41
N GLU A 31 -5.26 -2.88 3.35
CA GLU A 31 -5.18 -4.28 3.78
C GLU A 31 -5.66 -5.23 2.68
N ALA A 32 -5.18 -6.47 2.69
CA ALA A 32 -5.62 -7.47 1.72
C ALA A 32 -7.13 -7.72 1.85
N GLY A 33 -7.84 -7.63 0.73
CA GLY A 33 -9.28 -7.87 0.66
C GLY A 33 -10.16 -6.64 0.85
N VAL A 34 -9.61 -5.44 1.09
CA VAL A 34 -10.39 -4.19 1.17
C VAL A 34 -10.72 -3.60 -0.21
N MET A 35 -9.93 -3.94 -1.23
CA MET A 35 -10.11 -3.41 -2.58
C MET A 35 -11.36 -4.02 -3.22
N MET A 36 -12.28 -3.16 -3.64
CA MET A 36 -13.56 -3.53 -4.24
C MET A 36 -13.44 -3.63 -5.77
N TYR A 37 -12.88 -2.61 -6.41
CA TYR A 37 -12.60 -2.55 -7.84
C TYR A 37 -11.41 -1.62 -8.11
N MET A 38 -10.90 -1.65 -9.34
CA MET A 38 -9.91 -0.72 -9.87
C MET A 38 -10.24 -0.37 -11.32
N GLN A 39 -9.86 0.82 -11.77
CA GLN A 39 -10.00 1.23 -13.17
C GLN A 39 -8.78 0.81 -14.00
N ASP A 40 -8.92 0.83 -15.33
CA ASP A 40 -7.82 0.57 -16.25
C ASP A 40 -6.67 1.57 -16.01
N GLY A 41 -5.43 1.07 -16.04
CA GLY A 41 -4.23 1.87 -15.80
C GLY A 41 -3.72 1.85 -14.36
N ILE A 42 -4.52 1.37 -13.40
CA ILE A 42 -4.06 1.14 -12.03
C ILE A 42 -3.33 -0.21 -11.93
N GLN A 43 -2.16 -0.20 -11.29
CA GLN A 43 -1.38 -1.40 -11.02
C GLN A 43 -1.52 -1.80 -9.55
N MET A 44 -1.75 -3.09 -9.30
CA MET A 44 -1.84 -3.66 -7.96
C MET A 44 -0.59 -4.48 -7.63
N ASP A 45 0.12 -4.05 -6.59
CA ASP A 45 1.23 -4.81 -6.01
C ASP A 45 0.86 -5.33 -4.62
N THR A 46 1.17 -6.59 -4.36
CA THR A 46 1.07 -7.15 -3.01
C THR A 46 2.44 -7.09 -2.34
N ILE A 47 2.54 -6.30 -1.28
CA ILE A 47 3.76 -6.19 -0.47
C ILE A 47 3.55 -6.80 0.92
N PHE A 48 4.60 -7.42 1.47
CA PHE A 48 4.60 -7.82 2.87
C PHE A 48 5.03 -6.64 3.74
N GLY A 49 4.13 -6.18 4.61
CA GLY A 49 4.33 -4.99 5.45
C GLY A 49 3.60 -3.76 4.88
N ASP A 50 3.91 -2.58 5.39
CA ASP A 50 3.28 -1.29 5.07
C ASP A 50 4.04 -0.48 3.99
N GLY A 51 5.07 -1.07 3.38
CA GLY A 51 5.93 -0.40 2.39
C GLY A 51 6.89 0.64 2.96
N SER A 52 6.80 0.99 4.25
CA SER A 52 7.66 2.01 4.88
C SER A 52 9.11 1.55 5.07
N ALA A 53 9.33 0.23 5.05
CA ALA A 53 10.63 -0.41 5.31
C ALA A 53 11.45 -0.77 4.04
N GLN A 54 11.25 -0.09 2.91
CA GLN A 54 12.04 -0.38 1.70
C GLN A 54 13.52 0.06 1.79
N GLN A 55 13.90 0.77 2.87
CA GLN A 55 15.26 1.31 3.03
C GLN A 55 16.29 0.29 3.57
N GLY A 56 15.88 -0.94 3.89
CA GLY A 56 16.78 -2.06 4.16
C GLY A 56 16.82 -3.00 2.97
N GLY A 57 17.86 -2.90 2.14
CA GLY A 57 18.06 -3.82 1.01
C GLY A 57 18.03 -5.31 1.42
N PHE A 58 18.07 -6.21 0.44
CA PHE A 58 17.99 -7.67 0.63
C PHE A 58 18.86 -8.21 1.79
N PHE A 59 20.02 -7.59 2.02
CA PHE A 59 20.95 -7.91 3.12
C PHE A 59 20.41 -7.58 4.53
N GLY A 60 19.63 -6.51 4.68
CA GLY A 60 18.98 -6.13 5.94
C GLY A 60 17.89 -7.11 6.36
N LYS A 61 17.12 -7.63 5.40
CA LYS A 61 16.10 -8.68 5.66
C LYS A 61 16.75 -9.99 6.14
N LEU A 62 17.89 -10.37 5.56
CA LEU A 62 18.64 -11.58 5.97
C LEU A 62 19.24 -11.43 7.38
N MET A 63 19.79 -10.25 7.70
CA MET A 63 20.33 -9.96 9.03
C MET A 63 19.24 -9.92 10.11
N GLY A 64 18.06 -9.37 9.79
CA GLY A 64 16.89 -9.35 10.67
C GLY A 64 16.34 -10.75 10.97
N ALA A 65 16.31 -11.63 9.97
CA ALA A 65 15.92 -13.04 10.16
C ALA A 65 16.93 -13.81 11.02
N GLY A 66 18.23 -13.57 10.84
CA GLY A 66 19.29 -14.21 11.63
C GLY A 66 19.25 -13.86 13.13
N LYS A 67 18.87 -12.63 13.48
CA LYS A 67 18.76 -12.20 14.89
C LYS A 67 17.62 -12.92 15.63
N ARG A 68 16.59 -13.38 14.92
CA ARG A 68 15.47 -14.15 15.50
C ARG A 68 15.79 -15.62 15.75
N LEU A 69 16.91 -16.13 15.21
CA LEU A 69 17.38 -17.51 15.46
C LEU A 69 18.28 -17.62 16.70
N ILE A 70 18.77 -16.47 17.22
CA ILE A 70 19.69 -16.41 18.36
C ILE A 70 18.93 -16.10 19.67
N THR A 71 17.66 -15.71 19.58
CA THR A 71 16.74 -15.58 20.71
C THR A 71 15.69 -16.67 20.72
#